data_AF-A0A2E9V5F6-F1
#
_entry.id   AF-A0A2E9V5F6-F1
#
_cell.length_a   1.000
_cell.length_b   1.000
_cell.length_c   1.000
_cell.angle_alpha   90.00
_cell.angle_beta   90.00
_cell.angle_gamma   90.00
#
_symmetry.space_group_name_H-M   'P 1'
#
loop_
_entity.id
_entity.type
_entity.pdbx_description
1 polymer ?
#
loop_
_entity_poly.entity_id
_entity_poly.type
_entity_poly.pdbx_seq_one_letter_code
_entity_poly.pdbx_strand_id
1 'polypeptide(L)'
;MASLSSTELKKLSQEERVTALGMRTEQLTGRSMFIEFDEDAEERFTYPWAPDVDYNKRTEIDTGDMTETEVNSEIRSLMDQGYGTIVIKDPRGKHSLGVGILNRLNLIFEGSLGYFGVGLIDGPNVRINGRVGWSCGENMMSGTIVVEKNAGSTFGAAIRGGDLVCKGSVGSRTGIDMKGGSIIVGGDTGALSGFMMQRGRMVVCGNAGKNLGDSMYDGTIYIGGEIQSLGVDAIEEPLSDLDKAWLTRKLTQYGLMPDKGVDHFTKIVAGKMLWNYDNLEPTEKKLIL
;
A
#
# COMPACT_ATOMS: atom_id res chain seq x y z
N MET A 1 16.31 -34.47 -9.99
CA MET A 1 17.58 -34.89 -10.60
C MET A 1 18.71 -34.32 -9.77
N ALA A 2 19.71 -35.12 -9.39
CA ALA A 2 20.85 -34.64 -8.62
C ALA A 2 21.56 -33.49 -9.38
N SER A 3 21.71 -32.33 -8.75
CA SER A 3 22.39 -31.18 -9.35
C SER A 3 23.88 -31.47 -9.49
N LEU A 4 24.38 -31.48 -10.73
CA LEU A 4 25.82 -31.55 -11.00
C LEU A 4 26.54 -30.37 -10.34
N SER A 5 27.69 -30.63 -9.72
CA SER A 5 28.52 -29.58 -9.14
C SER A 5 29.17 -28.71 -10.23
N SER A 6 29.53 -27.49 -9.86
CA SER A 6 30.20 -26.53 -10.74
C SER A 6 31.50 -27.08 -11.36
N THR A 7 32.17 -28.00 -10.65
CA THR A 7 33.41 -28.66 -11.10
C THR A 7 33.15 -29.71 -12.16
N GLU A 8 32.00 -30.41 -12.09
CA GLU A 8 31.59 -31.41 -13.07
C GLU A 8 31.10 -30.74 -14.36
N LEU A 9 30.36 -29.64 -14.25
CA LEU A 9 29.90 -28.85 -15.41
C LEU A 9 31.04 -28.32 -16.28
N LYS A 10 32.19 -27.95 -15.67
CA LYS A 10 33.36 -27.45 -16.43
C LYS A 10 34.03 -28.50 -17.30
N LYS A 11 33.81 -29.79 -17.05
CA LYS A 11 34.39 -30.90 -17.81
C LYS A 11 33.53 -31.31 -19.01
N LEU A 12 32.28 -30.89 -19.06
CA LEU A 12 31.33 -31.18 -20.14
C LEU A 12 31.58 -30.28 -21.36
N SER A 13 31.17 -30.73 -22.54
CA SER A 13 31.04 -29.85 -23.71
C SER A 13 29.96 -28.79 -23.51
N GLN A 14 29.93 -27.75 -24.34
CA GLN A 14 28.91 -26.69 -24.23
C GLN A 14 27.49 -27.25 -24.37
N GLU A 15 27.24 -28.17 -25.30
CA GLU A 15 25.91 -28.77 -25.48
C GLU A 15 25.47 -29.61 -24.28
N GLU A 16 26.39 -30.39 -23.70
CA GLU A 16 26.12 -31.19 -22.51
C GLU A 16 25.84 -30.31 -21.30
N ARG A 17 26.54 -29.16 -21.16
CA ARG A 17 26.26 -28.18 -20.08
C ARG A 17 24.87 -27.58 -20.20
N VAL A 18 24.47 -27.14 -21.40
CA VAL A 18 23.14 -26.53 -21.63
C VAL A 18 22.03 -27.54 -21.36
N THR A 19 22.25 -28.82 -21.71
CA THR A 19 21.31 -29.91 -21.43
C THR A 19 21.24 -30.22 -19.93
N ALA A 20 22.40 -30.33 -19.25
CA ALA A 20 22.50 -30.58 -17.81
C ALA A 20 21.85 -29.48 -16.96
N LEU A 21 21.89 -28.23 -17.42
CA LEU A 21 21.26 -27.07 -16.77
C LEU A 21 19.76 -26.95 -17.06
N GLY A 22 19.16 -27.89 -17.81
CA GLY A 22 17.75 -27.85 -18.16
C GLY A 22 17.38 -26.68 -19.07
N MET A 23 18.35 -26.11 -19.79
CA MET A 23 18.15 -24.95 -20.68
C MET A 23 17.67 -25.36 -22.07
N ARG A 24 17.62 -26.66 -22.38
CA ARG A 24 17.02 -27.22 -23.61
C ARG A 24 15.56 -27.68 -23.42
N THR A 25 15.08 -27.72 -22.19
CA THR A 25 13.69 -28.08 -21.88
C THR A 25 12.88 -26.81 -21.75
N GLU A 26 11.88 -26.64 -22.61
CA GLU A 26 10.90 -25.56 -22.52
C GLU A 26 10.12 -25.70 -21.20
N GLN A 27 10.49 -24.91 -20.19
CA GLN A 27 9.98 -25.05 -18.82
C GLN A 27 8.48 -24.73 -18.70
N LEU A 28 7.92 -24.07 -19.71
CA LEU A 28 6.49 -23.74 -19.78
C LEU A 28 5.65 -24.81 -20.48
N THR A 29 6.27 -25.85 -21.05
CA THR A 29 5.53 -26.93 -21.72
C THR A 29 4.60 -27.62 -20.73
N GLY A 30 3.29 -27.59 -21.00
CA GLY A 30 2.27 -28.17 -20.13
C GLY A 30 1.92 -27.33 -18.89
N ARG A 31 2.55 -26.16 -18.69
CA ARG A 31 2.12 -25.19 -17.67
C ARG A 31 1.09 -24.25 -18.28
N SER A 32 -0.08 -24.17 -17.68
CA SER A 32 -1.07 -23.17 -18.05
C SER A 32 -0.68 -21.82 -17.43
N MET A 33 -0.81 -20.73 -18.18
CA MET A 33 -0.84 -19.37 -17.61
C MET A 33 -2.18 -19.05 -16.96
N PHE A 34 -3.13 -19.99 -16.98
CA PHE A 34 -4.40 -19.88 -16.28
C PHE A 34 -4.15 -19.93 -14.77
N ILE A 35 -4.20 -18.77 -14.14
CA ILE A 35 -4.19 -18.61 -12.70
C ILE A 35 -5.66 -18.50 -12.29
N GLU A 36 -6.17 -19.56 -11.66
CA GLU A 36 -7.49 -19.54 -11.03
C GLU A 36 -7.33 -19.09 -9.57
N PHE A 37 -8.20 -18.17 -9.14
CA PHE A 37 -8.31 -17.82 -7.73
C PHE A 37 -9.11 -18.93 -7.05
N ASP A 38 -8.46 -19.64 -6.14
CA ASP A 38 -9.08 -20.63 -5.28
C ASP A 38 -9.18 -20.01 -3.88
N GLU A 39 -10.41 -19.73 -3.43
CA GLU A 39 -10.65 -19.11 -2.12
C GLU A 39 -10.27 -20.02 -0.95
N ASP A 40 -10.26 -21.33 -1.16
CA ASP A 40 -9.92 -22.33 -0.15
C ASP A 40 -8.40 -22.56 -0.06
N ALA A 41 -7.61 -22.05 -1.01
CA ALA A 41 -6.15 -22.14 -1.01
C ALA A 41 -5.51 -21.09 -0.07
N GLU A 42 -5.99 -21.04 1.18
CA GLU A 42 -5.59 -20.04 2.18
C GLU A 42 -4.08 -20.02 2.43
N GLU A 43 -3.39 -21.15 2.24
CA GLU A 43 -1.93 -21.26 2.34
C GLU A 43 -1.17 -20.41 1.30
N ARG A 44 -1.85 -19.96 0.25
CA ARG A 44 -1.29 -19.09 -0.80
C ARG A 44 -1.50 -17.61 -0.51
N PHE A 45 -2.28 -17.26 0.51
CA PHE A 45 -2.55 -15.88 0.91
C PHE A 45 -1.64 -15.37 2.02
N THR A 46 -0.79 -16.23 2.57
CA THR A 46 0.22 -15.88 3.58
C THR A 46 1.62 -16.22 3.10
N TYR A 47 2.63 -15.66 3.75
CA TYR A 47 4.00 -16.08 3.48
C TYR A 47 4.26 -17.43 4.15
N PRO A 48 4.94 -18.39 3.48
CA PRO A 48 5.21 -19.72 4.05
C PRO A 48 6.03 -19.71 5.35
N TRP A 49 6.72 -18.61 5.62
CA TRP A 49 7.55 -18.40 6.82
C TRP A 49 6.88 -17.48 7.86
N ALA A 50 5.67 -16.98 7.59
CA ALA A 50 4.97 -16.08 8.52
C ALA A 50 4.56 -16.88 9.77
N PRO A 51 4.78 -16.35 10.98
CA PRO A 51 4.36 -17.05 12.19
C PRO A 51 2.85 -17.20 12.29
N ASP A 52 2.38 -18.37 12.73
CA ASP A 52 1.00 -18.59 13.12
C ASP A 52 0.71 -17.80 14.40
N VAL A 53 -0.30 -16.93 14.35
CA VAL A 53 -0.67 -16.07 15.48
C VAL A 53 -2.14 -16.25 15.84
N ASP A 54 -2.43 -16.23 17.15
CA ASP A 54 -3.80 -16.23 17.66
C ASP A 54 -4.23 -14.79 17.97
N TYR A 55 -5.22 -14.29 17.22
CA TYR A 55 -5.78 -12.96 17.42
C TYR A 55 -6.35 -12.72 18.83
N ASN A 56 -6.78 -13.79 19.52
CA ASN A 56 -7.26 -13.70 20.91
C ASN A 56 -6.11 -13.67 21.92
N LYS A 57 -4.92 -14.12 21.53
CA LYS A 57 -3.72 -14.03 22.36
C LYS A 57 -3.16 -12.61 22.26
N ARG A 58 -3.44 -11.82 23.30
CA ARG A 58 -3.11 -10.40 23.38
C ARG A 58 -1.98 -10.13 24.37
N THR A 59 -1.09 -9.19 24.01
CA THR A 59 -0.06 -8.66 24.90
C THR A 59 0.10 -7.14 24.73
N GLU A 60 0.77 -6.52 25.69
CA GLU A 60 1.11 -5.10 25.67
C GLU A 60 2.61 -4.94 26.01
N ILE A 61 3.29 -4.02 25.33
CA ILE A 61 4.68 -3.65 25.63
C ILE A 61 4.79 -2.14 25.82
N ASP A 62 5.51 -1.73 26.87
CA ASP A 62 5.90 -0.34 27.09
C ASP A 62 7.22 -0.07 26.36
N THR A 63 7.21 0.97 25.53
CA THR A 63 8.31 1.29 24.63
C THR A 63 9.01 2.62 24.95
N GLY A 64 8.66 3.25 26.08
CA GLY A 64 9.18 4.57 26.46
C GLY A 64 10.71 4.63 26.43
N ASP A 65 11.36 3.61 27.02
CA ASP A 65 12.81 3.48 27.18
C ASP A 65 13.49 2.59 26.12
N MET A 66 12.73 2.08 25.16
CA MET A 66 13.25 1.26 24.06
C MET A 66 13.64 2.14 22.86
N THR A 67 14.65 1.70 22.12
CA THR A 67 14.97 2.20 20.78
C THR A 67 13.99 1.65 19.74
N GLU A 68 13.92 2.29 18.58
CA GLU A 68 13.06 1.88 17.45
C GLU A 68 13.36 0.43 17.00
N THR A 69 14.64 0.05 16.98
CA THR A 69 15.09 -1.27 16.58
C THR A 69 14.68 -2.34 17.58
N GLU A 70 14.79 -2.04 18.88
CA GLU A 70 14.34 -2.95 19.94
C GLU A 70 12.83 -3.16 19.88
N VAL A 71 12.05 -2.10 19.71
CA VAL A 71 10.58 -2.20 19.59
C VAL A 71 10.18 -3.09 18.41
N ASN A 72 10.76 -2.85 17.23
CA ASN A 72 10.44 -3.65 16.04
C ASN A 72 10.89 -5.11 16.17
N SER A 73 12.00 -5.36 16.88
CA SER A 73 12.48 -6.72 17.14
C SER A 73 11.58 -7.44 18.13
N GLU A 74 11.10 -6.74 19.16
CA GLU A 74 10.16 -7.29 20.14
C GLU A 74 8.81 -7.64 19.49
N ILE A 75 8.28 -6.77 18.61
CA ILE A 75 7.06 -7.08 17.85
C ILE A 75 7.23 -8.40 17.09
N ARG A 76 8.38 -8.62 16.45
CA ARG A 76 8.68 -9.89 15.75
C ARG A 76 8.76 -11.07 16.71
N SER A 77 9.46 -10.94 17.84
CA SER A 77 9.53 -12.00 18.84
C SER A 77 8.17 -12.38 19.40
N LEU A 78 7.28 -11.41 19.62
CA LEU A 78 5.92 -11.67 20.09
C LEU A 78 5.08 -12.40 19.03
N MET A 79 5.25 -12.07 17.74
CA MET A 79 4.63 -12.85 16.66
C MET A 79 5.13 -14.30 16.65
N ASP A 80 6.44 -14.53 16.84
CA ASP A 80 7.01 -15.89 16.92
C ASP A 80 6.48 -16.69 18.14
N GLN A 81 6.06 -15.98 19.19
CA GLN A 81 5.39 -16.56 20.35
C GLN A 81 3.88 -16.77 20.15
N GLY A 82 3.35 -16.47 18.96
CA GLY A 82 1.96 -16.65 18.56
C GLY A 82 0.99 -15.54 19.02
N TYR A 83 1.49 -14.37 19.44
CA TYR A 83 0.62 -13.23 19.77
C TYR A 83 0.05 -12.60 18.48
N GLY A 84 -1.27 -12.70 18.30
CA GLY A 84 -1.98 -12.09 17.18
C GLY A 84 -2.56 -10.72 17.49
N THR A 85 -2.50 -10.26 18.74
CA THR A 85 -2.80 -8.87 19.10
C THR A 85 -1.68 -8.30 19.97
N ILE A 86 -0.97 -7.28 19.47
CA ILE A 86 0.13 -6.62 20.16
C ILE A 86 -0.21 -5.13 20.34
N VAL A 87 -0.08 -4.64 21.57
CA VAL A 87 -0.31 -3.22 21.91
C VAL A 87 1.00 -2.55 22.31
N ILE A 88 1.32 -1.47 21.63
CA ILE A 88 2.50 -0.64 21.84
C ILE A 88 2.10 0.57 22.66
N LYS A 89 2.55 0.61 23.92
CA LYS A 89 2.35 1.72 24.86
C LYS A 89 3.50 2.71 24.76
N ASP A 90 3.17 3.98 24.99
CA ASP A 90 4.09 5.11 24.98
C ASP A 90 5.11 5.13 23.82
N PRO A 91 4.65 5.14 22.55
CA PRO A 91 5.56 5.16 21.39
C PRO A 91 6.33 6.48 21.24
N ARG A 92 6.03 7.51 22.04
CA ARG A 92 6.71 8.83 22.10
C ARG A 92 7.04 9.51 20.76
N GLY A 93 6.27 9.25 19.70
CA GLY A 93 6.54 9.83 18.38
C GLY A 93 7.83 9.30 17.73
N LYS A 94 8.35 8.15 18.18
CA LYS A 94 9.51 7.49 17.57
C LYS A 94 9.23 7.16 16.11
N HIS A 95 10.29 7.20 15.31
CA HIS A 95 10.22 6.99 13.87
C HIS A 95 10.22 5.48 13.55
N SER A 96 9.75 5.12 12.36
CA SER A 96 9.90 3.77 11.81
C SER A 96 9.42 2.63 12.71
N LEU A 97 8.42 2.86 13.56
CA LEU A 97 7.80 1.80 14.37
C LEU A 97 6.81 1.00 13.53
N GLY A 98 6.78 -0.31 13.73
CA GLY A 98 5.86 -1.23 13.03
C GLY A 98 6.16 -1.38 11.54
N VAL A 99 7.40 -1.09 11.12
CA VAL A 99 7.81 -1.22 9.71
C VAL A 99 8.16 -2.66 9.35
N GLY A 100 7.89 -3.06 8.10
CA GLY A 100 8.28 -4.38 7.61
C GLY A 100 7.52 -5.53 8.28
N ILE A 101 6.28 -5.27 8.73
CA ILE A 101 5.41 -6.30 9.31
C ILE A 101 4.66 -6.98 8.16
N LEU A 102 5.12 -8.20 7.85
CA LEU A 102 4.64 -9.01 6.73
C LEU A 102 3.82 -10.22 7.24
N ASN A 103 3.06 -10.00 8.30
CA ASN A 103 2.18 -11.01 8.88
C ASN A 103 0.81 -10.41 9.17
N ARG A 104 -0.23 -11.25 9.19
CA ARG A 104 -1.58 -10.82 9.55
C ARG A 104 -1.72 -10.88 11.07
N LEU A 105 -1.88 -9.71 11.71
CA LEU A 105 -2.14 -9.56 13.13
C LEU A 105 -2.87 -8.25 13.41
N ASN A 106 -3.30 -8.05 14.65
CA ASN A 106 -3.73 -6.75 15.17
C ASN A 106 -2.55 -6.04 15.85
N LEU A 107 -2.19 -4.86 15.37
CA LEU A 107 -1.16 -4.01 15.97
C LEU A 107 -1.76 -2.68 16.40
N ILE A 108 -1.68 -2.36 17.69
CA ILE A 108 -2.32 -1.17 18.26
C ILE A 108 -1.25 -0.26 18.84
N PHE A 109 -1.21 1.00 18.42
CA PHE A 109 -0.33 2.02 18.98
C PHE A 109 -1.13 2.99 19.84
N GLU A 110 -0.88 2.97 21.14
CA GLU A 110 -1.45 3.89 22.11
C GLU A 110 -0.60 5.15 22.23
N GLY A 111 -0.57 5.93 21.16
CA GLY A 111 0.16 7.18 21.10
C GLY A 111 0.42 7.62 19.67
N SER A 112 1.29 8.61 19.53
CA SER A 112 1.69 9.13 18.22
C SER A 112 2.93 8.40 17.70
N LEU A 113 2.99 8.25 16.37
CA LEU A 113 4.18 7.78 15.66
C LEU A 113 4.85 8.93 14.95
N GLY A 114 6.17 8.82 14.76
CA GLY A 114 6.94 9.76 13.99
C GLY A 114 6.92 9.45 12.49
N TYR A 115 8.04 9.72 11.82
CA TYR A 115 8.17 9.51 10.38
C TYR A 115 8.26 8.02 10.05
N PHE A 116 7.80 7.64 8.85
CA PHE A 116 7.89 6.29 8.30
C PHE A 116 7.25 5.19 9.17
N GLY A 117 6.31 5.55 10.05
CA GLY A 117 5.60 4.57 10.86
C GLY A 117 4.77 3.62 10.00
N VAL A 118 4.84 2.31 10.28
CA VAL A 118 3.99 1.29 9.68
C VAL A 118 4.09 1.24 8.15
N GLY A 119 5.28 1.52 7.61
CA GLY A 119 5.60 1.33 6.19
C GLY A 119 6.05 -0.11 5.88
N LEU A 120 6.08 -0.46 4.60
CA LEU A 120 6.54 -1.76 4.09
C LEU A 120 5.79 -2.95 4.71
N ILE A 121 4.52 -2.76 5.04
CA ILE A 121 3.68 -3.80 5.65
C ILE A 121 2.90 -4.59 4.61
N ASP A 122 2.54 -5.82 4.97
CA ASP A 122 1.69 -6.67 4.18
C ASP A 122 0.81 -7.53 5.08
N GLY A 123 -0.48 -7.17 5.16
CA GLY A 123 -1.51 -7.94 5.85
C GLY A 123 -1.99 -7.45 7.22
N PRO A 124 -1.26 -6.69 8.05
CA PRO A 124 -1.72 -6.41 9.41
C PRO A 124 -2.90 -5.44 9.46
N ASN A 125 -3.70 -5.54 10.52
CA ASN A 125 -4.70 -4.55 10.91
C ASN A 125 -4.11 -3.65 12.01
N VAL A 126 -3.86 -2.40 11.67
CA VAL A 126 -3.14 -1.46 12.52
C VAL A 126 -4.06 -0.32 12.95
N ARG A 127 -4.07 -0.01 14.25
CA ARG A 127 -4.78 1.15 14.81
C ARG A 127 -3.82 2.06 15.56
N ILE A 128 -3.87 3.35 15.28
CA ILE A 128 -3.01 4.37 15.89
C ILE A 128 -3.89 5.44 16.51
N ASN A 129 -3.87 5.54 17.84
CA ASN A 129 -4.73 6.47 18.58
C ASN A 129 -4.23 7.94 18.51
N GLY A 130 -2.95 8.13 18.18
CA GLY A 130 -2.30 9.43 18.09
C GLY A 130 -2.23 10.00 16.67
N ARG A 131 -1.29 10.93 16.49
CA ARG A 131 -0.92 11.50 15.18
C ARG A 131 0.19 10.66 14.56
N VAL A 132 0.36 10.74 13.25
CA VAL A 132 1.51 10.13 12.56
C VAL A 132 2.30 11.18 11.80
N GLY A 133 3.61 10.96 11.68
CA GLY A 133 4.50 11.81 10.91
C GLY A 133 4.44 11.55 9.40
N TRP A 134 5.47 11.99 8.70
CA TRP A 134 5.60 11.86 7.25
C TRP A 134 5.72 10.38 6.83
N SER A 135 5.19 10.05 5.64
CA SER A 135 5.32 8.72 5.02
C SER A 135 4.77 7.53 5.84
N CYS A 136 3.80 7.76 6.72
CA CYS A 136 3.12 6.63 7.36
C CYS A 136 2.39 5.77 6.31
N GLY A 137 2.51 4.44 6.41
CA GLY A 137 1.93 3.50 5.45
C GLY A 137 2.62 3.46 4.09
N GLU A 138 3.85 4.01 3.97
CA GLU A 138 4.61 3.97 2.73
C GLU A 138 4.83 2.54 2.25
N ASN A 139 4.66 2.29 0.94
CA ASN A 139 4.84 0.99 0.29
C ASN A 139 4.01 -0.15 0.94
N MET A 140 2.87 0.18 1.57
CA MET A 140 1.93 -0.82 2.08
C MET A 140 1.38 -1.69 0.94
N MET A 141 1.42 -3.01 1.12
CA MET A 141 1.03 -4.02 0.13
C MET A 141 -0.41 -4.50 0.34
N SER A 142 -0.80 -4.74 1.59
CA SER A 142 -2.15 -5.11 1.99
C SER A 142 -2.36 -4.85 3.49
N GLY A 143 -3.57 -5.12 4.00
CA GLY A 143 -3.95 -4.87 5.39
C GLY A 143 -4.78 -3.59 5.55
N THR A 144 -4.90 -3.12 6.79
CA THR A 144 -5.60 -1.88 7.12
C THR A 144 -4.77 -1.06 8.10
N ILE A 145 -4.64 0.25 7.90
CA ILE A 145 -4.09 1.17 8.90
C ILE A 145 -5.15 2.24 9.19
N VAL A 146 -5.52 2.44 10.45
CA VAL A 146 -6.43 3.51 10.88
C VAL A 146 -5.72 4.45 11.86
N VAL A 147 -5.55 5.70 11.46
CA VAL A 147 -5.02 6.80 12.28
C VAL A 147 -6.20 7.63 12.79
N GLU A 148 -6.35 7.73 14.11
CA GLU A 148 -7.47 8.44 14.73
C GLU A 148 -7.35 9.97 14.67
N LYS A 149 -6.14 10.50 14.48
CA LYS A 149 -5.87 11.95 14.38
C LYS A 149 -5.31 12.32 13.01
N ASN A 150 -4.47 13.35 12.96
CA ASN A 150 -3.87 13.86 11.71
C ASN A 150 -2.62 13.06 11.32
N ALA A 151 -2.34 13.05 10.01
CA ALA A 151 -1.12 12.50 9.44
C ALA A 151 -0.25 13.59 8.78
N GLY A 152 1.04 13.29 8.64
CA GLY A 152 2.00 14.16 7.96
C GLY A 152 1.86 14.14 6.43
N SER A 153 2.84 14.78 5.77
CA SER A 153 3.01 14.71 4.32
C SER A 153 3.36 13.29 3.86
N THR A 154 3.24 13.03 2.56
CA THR A 154 3.61 11.75 1.91
C THR A 154 2.91 10.52 2.49
N PHE A 155 1.77 10.71 3.17
CA PHE A 155 0.95 9.65 3.73
C PHE A 155 0.53 8.66 2.64
N GLY A 156 0.86 7.38 2.82
CA GLY A 156 0.60 6.33 1.83
C GLY A 156 1.42 6.42 0.55
N ALA A 157 2.61 7.02 0.58
CA ALA A 157 3.52 7.05 -0.57
C ALA A 157 3.74 5.64 -1.14
N ALA A 158 3.60 5.49 -2.46
CA ALA A 158 3.80 4.23 -3.17
C ALA A 158 2.98 3.02 -2.65
N ILE A 159 1.84 3.25 -1.99
CA ILE A 159 0.92 2.19 -1.57
C ILE A 159 0.47 1.34 -2.78
N ARG A 160 0.38 0.03 -2.60
CA ARG A 160 -0.02 -0.94 -3.65
C ARG A 160 -1.36 -1.62 -3.35
N GLY A 161 -1.75 -1.71 -2.08
CA GLY A 161 -3.00 -2.36 -1.67
C GLY A 161 -3.36 -2.07 -0.22
N GLY A 162 -4.52 -2.59 0.19
CA GLY A 162 -5.09 -2.34 1.52
C GLY A 162 -5.80 -1.00 1.64
N ASP A 163 -6.27 -0.70 2.85
CA ASP A 163 -6.94 0.56 3.19
C ASP A 163 -6.11 1.34 4.23
N LEU A 164 -5.65 2.53 3.82
CA LEU A 164 -4.92 3.46 4.68
C LEU A 164 -5.82 4.64 5.02
N VAL A 165 -6.20 4.76 6.29
CA VAL A 165 -7.25 5.67 6.75
C VAL A 165 -6.70 6.66 7.77
N CYS A 166 -6.97 7.94 7.55
CA CYS A 166 -6.72 9.03 8.50
C CYS A 166 -8.04 9.73 8.81
N LYS A 167 -8.50 9.67 10.06
CA LYS A 167 -9.74 10.34 10.46
C LYS A 167 -9.61 11.87 10.52
N GLY A 168 -8.38 12.37 10.74
CA GLY A 168 -8.07 13.80 10.67
C GLY A 168 -7.67 14.27 9.27
N SER A 169 -6.92 15.36 9.23
CA SER A 169 -6.32 15.91 8.00
C SER A 169 -4.93 15.35 7.75
N VAL A 170 -4.50 15.37 6.49
CA VAL A 170 -3.19 14.90 6.04
C VAL A 170 -2.39 16.02 5.37
N GLY A 171 -1.07 15.84 5.29
CA GLY A 171 -0.17 16.82 4.68
C GLY A 171 -0.17 16.82 3.15
N SER A 172 0.86 17.42 2.57
CA SER A 172 1.07 17.47 1.12
C SER A 172 1.57 16.13 0.57
N ARG A 173 1.38 15.89 -0.74
CA ARG A 173 1.84 14.69 -1.44
C ARG A 173 1.28 13.38 -0.88
N THR A 174 0.10 13.41 -0.27
CA THR A 174 -0.62 12.19 0.11
C THR A 174 -0.86 11.34 -1.12
N GLY A 175 -0.60 10.02 -1.03
CA GLY A 175 -0.76 9.09 -2.15
C GLY A 175 0.19 9.33 -3.31
N ILE A 176 1.32 10.02 -3.10
CA ILE A 176 2.34 10.17 -4.14
C ILE A 176 2.79 8.80 -4.67
N ASP A 177 2.82 8.66 -5.99
CA ASP A 177 3.24 7.44 -6.68
C ASP A 177 2.45 6.18 -6.26
N MET A 178 1.20 6.33 -5.82
CA MET A 178 0.35 5.20 -5.44
C MET A 178 0.05 4.29 -6.64
N LYS A 179 0.08 2.98 -6.40
CA LYS A 179 -0.02 1.91 -7.40
C LYS A 179 -1.21 0.98 -7.17
N GLY A 180 -2.05 1.28 -6.18
CA GLY A 180 -3.25 0.53 -5.83
C GLY A 180 -3.73 0.87 -4.43
N GLY A 181 -4.64 0.05 -3.89
CA GLY A 181 -5.24 0.26 -2.57
C GLY A 181 -6.18 1.46 -2.48
N SER A 182 -6.55 1.80 -1.24
CA SER A 182 -7.37 2.97 -0.91
C SER A 182 -6.67 3.86 0.12
N ILE A 183 -6.64 5.17 -0.11
CA ILE A 183 -6.32 6.16 0.93
C ILE A 183 -7.59 6.94 1.25
N ILE A 184 -7.98 6.99 2.52
CA ILE A 184 -9.23 7.63 2.97
C ILE A 184 -8.90 8.66 4.05
N VAL A 185 -9.33 9.90 3.82
CA VAL A 185 -9.04 11.06 4.68
C VAL A 185 -10.34 11.69 5.14
N GLY A 186 -10.52 11.83 6.44
CA GLY A 186 -11.70 12.45 7.05
C GLY A 186 -11.69 13.98 7.01
N GLY A 187 -10.51 14.60 7.01
CA GLY A 187 -10.33 16.06 6.89
C GLY A 187 -9.80 16.48 5.52
N ASP A 188 -8.95 17.52 5.53
CA ASP A 188 -8.32 18.08 4.33
C ASP A 188 -7.05 17.32 3.91
N THR A 189 -6.66 17.49 2.63
CA THR A 189 -5.37 17.07 2.09
C THR A 189 -4.56 18.24 1.55
N GLY A 190 -3.24 18.19 1.69
CA GLY A 190 -2.34 19.24 1.23
C GLY A 190 -2.12 19.26 -0.29
N ALA A 191 -1.21 20.14 -0.72
CA ALA A 191 -0.84 20.30 -2.13
C ALA A 191 -0.20 19.03 -2.72
N LEU A 192 -0.28 18.86 -4.04
CA LEU A 192 0.31 17.75 -4.80
C LEU A 192 -0.16 16.36 -4.33
N SER A 193 -1.34 16.27 -3.72
CA SER A 193 -1.92 14.97 -3.35
C SER A 193 -2.32 14.20 -4.62
N GLY A 194 -2.05 12.90 -4.66
CA GLY A 194 -2.20 12.08 -5.86
C GLY A 194 -1.14 12.34 -6.95
N PHE A 195 -0.03 13.01 -6.62
CA PHE A 195 1.05 13.25 -7.59
C PHE A 195 1.62 11.94 -8.13
N MET A 196 1.71 11.79 -9.45
CA MET A 196 2.18 10.56 -10.11
C MET A 196 1.36 9.31 -9.73
N MET A 197 0.08 9.47 -9.35
CA MET A 197 -0.82 8.36 -9.05
C MET A 197 -0.95 7.44 -10.27
N GLN A 198 -0.61 6.16 -10.10
CA GLN A 198 -0.62 5.18 -11.18
C GLN A 198 -1.86 4.31 -11.17
N ARG A 199 -2.42 3.97 -9.99
CA ARG A 199 -3.67 3.22 -9.81
C ARG A 199 -4.20 3.42 -8.39
N GLY A 200 -5.42 2.92 -8.13
CA GLY A 200 -6.04 2.88 -6.81
C GLY A 200 -7.07 3.98 -6.61
N ARG A 201 -7.48 4.20 -5.35
CA ARG A 201 -8.50 5.20 -5.01
C ARG A 201 -8.07 6.09 -3.85
N MET A 202 -8.26 7.39 -3.98
CA MET A 202 -8.13 8.35 -2.86
C MET A 202 -9.50 8.95 -2.55
N VAL A 203 -9.84 9.07 -1.28
CA VAL A 203 -11.06 9.75 -0.81
C VAL A 203 -10.67 10.79 0.22
N VAL A 204 -11.09 12.03 0.03
CA VAL A 204 -10.85 13.14 0.96
C VAL A 204 -12.20 13.79 1.25
N CYS A 205 -12.67 13.71 2.49
CA CYS A 205 -13.97 14.26 2.86
C CYS A 205 -13.95 15.79 3.00
N GLY A 206 -12.78 16.37 3.23
CA GLY A 206 -12.56 17.82 3.26
C GLY A 206 -12.01 18.39 1.95
N ASN A 207 -11.24 19.46 2.07
CA ASN A 207 -10.69 20.24 0.96
C ASN A 207 -9.38 19.65 0.43
N ALA A 208 -9.07 19.97 -0.83
CA ALA A 208 -7.81 19.65 -1.47
C ALA A 208 -6.98 20.90 -1.79
N GLY A 209 -5.69 20.85 -1.46
CA GLY A 209 -4.73 21.90 -1.81
C GLY A 209 -4.41 21.96 -3.32
N LYS A 210 -3.42 22.80 -3.66
CA LYS A 210 -2.99 23.04 -5.05
C LYS A 210 -2.49 21.78 -5.76
N ASN A 211 -2.69 21.74 -7.06
CA ASN A 211 -2.14 20.74 -8.00
C ASN A 211 -2.55 19.30 -7.62
N LEU A 212 -3.82 19.10 -7.31
CA LEU A 212 -4.38 17.79 -7.02
C LEU A 212 -4.30 16.88 -8.27
N GLY A 213 -3.81 15.66 -8.11
CA GLY A 213 -3.71 14.68 -9.21
C GLY A 213 -2.65 15.03 -10.26
N ASP A 214 -1.69 15.89 -9.94
CA ASP A 214 -0.68 16.30 -10.92
C ASP A 214 0.17 15.11 -11.42
N SER A 215 0.35 15.05 -12.74
CA SER A 215 0.96 13.90 -13.43
C SER A 215 0.33 12.52 -13.10
N MET A 216 -0.94 12.44 -12.74
CA MET A 216 -1.60 11.15 -12.53
C MET A 216 -1.75 10.39 -13.86
N TYR A 217 -1.45 9.09 -13.85
CA TYR A 217 -1.57 8.22 -15.00
C TYR A 217 -2.93 7.52 -15.04
N ASP A 218 -3.39 6.98 -13.92
CA ASP A 218 -4.67 6.26 -13.78
C ASP A 218 -5.06 6.19 -12.29
N GLY A 219 -6.27 5.71 -11.99
CA GLY A 219 -6.88 5.71 -10.66
C GLY A 219 -7.93 6.81 -10.49
N THR A 220 -8.50 6.92 -9.29
CA THR A 220 -9.59 7.86 -9.01
C THR A 220 -9.39 8.58 -7.68
N ILE A 221 -9.59 9.89 -7.67
CA ILE A 221 -9.57 10.72 -6.47
C ILE A 221 -10.98 11.30 -6.26
N TYR A 222 -11.52 11.22 -5.05
CA TYR A 222 -12.81 11.78 -4.68
C TYR A 222 -12.62 12.86 -3.62
N ILE A 223 -13.16 14.06 -3.85
CA ILE A 223 -13.06 15.20 -2.94
C ILE A 223 -14.46 15.64 -2.51
N GLY A 224 -14.72 15.69 -1.21
CA GLY A 224 -16.00 16.15 -0.63
C GLY A 224 -16.06 17.66 -0.37
N GLY A 225 -14.92 18.33 -0.30
CA GLY A 225 -14.81 19.79 -0.14
C GLY A 225 -14.41 20.51 -1.43
N GLU A 226 -13.77 21.66 -1.27
CA GLU A 226 -13.28 22.47 -2.37
C GLU A 226 -11.90 22.01 -2.87
N ILE A 227 -11.68 22.09 -4.18
CA ILE A 227 -10.39 21.83 -4.81
C ILE A 227 -9.76 23.17 -5.18
N GLN A 228 -8.57 23.47 -4.63
CA GLN A 228 -7.92 24.73 -4.91
C GLN A 228 -7.44 24.84 -6.37
N SER A 229 -6.77 23.80 -6.88
CA SER A 229 -6.43 23.68 -8.30
C SER A 229 -6.12 22.23 -8.65
N LEU A 230 -6.45 21.84 -9.88
CA LEU A 230 -6.04 20.55 -10.45
C LEU A 230 -4.60 20.63 -10.98
N GLY A 231 -3.94 19.48 -11.02
CA GLY A 231 -2.71 19.29 -11.78
C GLY A 231 -2.96 19.34 -13.29
N VAL A 232 -1.88 19.33 -14.08
CA VAL A 232 -1.97 19.60 -15.53
C VAL A 232 -2.82 18.58 -16.28
N ASP A 233 -2.75 17.30 -15.87
CA ASP A 233 -3.46 16.19 -16.52
C ASP A 233 -4.66 15.68 -15.69
N ALA A 234 -5.03 16.34 -14.60
CA ALA A 234 -6.17 15.92 -13.81
C ALA A 234 -7.45 16.60 -14.31
N ILE A 235 -8.52 15.83 -14.50
CA ILE A 235 -9.83 16.33 -14.95
C ILE A 235 -10.96 15.86 -14.03
N GLU A 236 -12.04 16.63 -14.00
CA GLU A 236 -13.27 16.24 -13.32
C GLU A 236 -14.11 15.29 -14.18
N GLU A 237 -14.74 14.31 -13.55
CA GLU A 237 -15.70 13.40 -14.17
C GLU A 237 -16.96 13.29 -13.28
N PRO A 238 -18.16 13.11 -13.84
CA PRO A 238 -19.36 12.83 -13.05
C PRO A 238 -19.22 11.56 -12.20
N LEU A 239 -19.80 11.57 -11.00
CA LEU A 239 -19.95 10.37 -10.18
C LEU A 239 -20.91 9.38 -10.84
N SER A 240 -20.48 8.14 -11.02
CA SER A 240 -21.37 7.02 -11.37
C SER A 240 -22.06 6.43 -10.12
N ASP A 241 -23.12 5.64 -10.32
CA ASP A 241 -23.78 4.93 -9.21
C ASP A 241 -22.85 3.91 -8.53
N LEU A 242 -21.91 3.33 -9.29
CA LEU A 242 -20.88 2.44 -8.73
C LEU A 242 -19.92 3.20 -7.82
N ASP A 243 -19.54 4.43 -8.21
CA ASP A 243 -18.68 5.30 -7.39
C ASP A 243 -19.38 5.65 -6.08
N LYS A 244 -20.66 6.05 -6.15
CA LYS A 244 -21.47 6.38 -4.97
C LYS A 244 -21.65 5.17 -4.03
N ALA A 245 -21.96 4.00 -4.58
CA ALA A 245 -22.12 2.78 -3.79
C ALA A 245 -20.80 2.36 -3.12
N TRP A 246 -19.67 2.49 -3.83
CA TRP A 246 -18.34 2.21 -3.28
C TRP A 246 -17.96 3.20 -2.18
N LEU A 247 -18.13 4.51 -2.41
CA LEU A 247 -17.87 5.57 -1.42
C LEU A 247 -18.70 5.36 -0.16
N THR A 248 -20.02 5.13 -0.32
CA THR A 248 -20.94 4.90 0.80
C THR A 248 -20.47 3.73 1.67
N ARG A 249 -20.12 2.60 1.05
CA ARG A 249 -19.64 1.42 1.78
C ARG A 249 -18.33 1.71 2.53
N LYS A 250 -17.35 2.30 1.85
CA LYS A 250 -16.02 2.56 2.44
C LYS A 250 -16.06 3.61 3.54
N LEU A 251 -16.76 4.72 3.33
CA LEU A 251 -16.88 5.77 4.35
C LEU A 251 -17.68 5.29 5.56
N THR A 252 -18.75 4.50 5.37
CA THR A 252 -19.50 3.88 6.47
C THR A 252 -18.62 2.94 7.29
N GLN A 253 -17.82 2.09 6.63
CA GLN A 253 -16.91 1.14 7.30
C GLN A 253 -15.96 1.82 8.29
N TYR A 254 -15.50 3.03 7.98
CA TYR A 254 -14.56 3.79 8.82
C TYR A 254 -15.21 4.89 9.68
N GLY A 255 -16.55 5.01 9.64
CA GLY A 255 -17.28 6.05 10.38
C GLY A 255 -16.98 7.46 9.88
N LEU A 256 -16.75 7.61 8.57
CA LEU A 256 -16.40 8.86 7.89
C LEU A 256 -17.50 9.32 6.90
N MET A 257 -18.71 8.79 7.02
CA MET A 257 -19.83 9.17 6.16
C MET A 257 -20.26 10.62 6.45
N PRO A 258 -20.22 11.53 5.45
CA PRO A 258 -20.68 12.91 5.67
C PRO A 258 -22.20 12.98 5.79
N ASP A 259 -22.69 13.96 6.55
CA ASP A 259 -24.14 14.16 6.77
C ASP A 259 -24.93 14.39 5.47
N LYS A 260 -24.29 14.98 4.45
CA LYS A 260 -24.87 15.25 3.13
C LYS A 260 -24.83 14.04 2.18
N GLY A 261 -24.42 12.86 2.66
CA GLY A 261 -24.18 11.69 1.81
C GLY A 261 -22.97 11.85 0.90
N VAL A 262 -22.88 11.05 -0.16
CA VAL A 262 -21.70 11.04 -1.07
C VAL A 262 -21.94 11.74 -2.41
N ASP A 263 -23.18 12.17 -2.69
CA ASP A 263 -23.57 12.75 -3.99
C ASP A 263 -22.87 14.09 -4.30
N HIS A 264 -22.34 14.76 -3.29
CA HIS A 264 -21.66 16.04 -3.41
C HIS A 264 -20.16 15.92 -3.72
N PHE A 265 -19.61 14.71 -3.76
CA PHE A 265 -18.19 14.53 -4.05
C PHE A 265 -17.88 14.85 -5.51
N THR A 266 -16.74 15.50 -5.74
CA THR A 266 -16.15 15.66 -7.07
C THR A 266 -15.20 14.50 -7.33
N LYS A 267 -15.38 13.81 -8.46
CA LYS A 267 -14.51 12.73 -8.92
C LYS A 267 -13.46 13.30 -9.88
N ILE A 268 -12.21 12.99 -9.63
CA ILE A 268 -11.05 13.39 -10.42
C ILE A 268 -10.37 12.14 -10.98
N VAL A 269 -10.03 12.19 -12.26
CA VAL A 269 -9.37 11.12 -13.01
C VAL A 269 -8.26 11.69 -13.90
N ALA A 270 -7.45 10.80 -14.49
CA ALA A 270 -6.45 11.19 -15.48
C ALA A 270 -7.12 11.63 -16.79
N GLY A 271 -6.72 12.79 -17.28
CA GLY A 271 -7.07 13.36 -18.58
C GLY A 271 -6.33 12.71 -19.73
N LYS A 272 -5.30 11.90 -19.43
CA LYS A 272 -4.55 11.07 -20.39
C LYS A 272 -3.79 11.87 -21.44
N MET A 273 -3.54 13.16 -21.20
CA MET A 273 -2.73 14.00 -22.09
C MET A 273 -1.24 13.66 -22.01
N LEU A 274 -0.77 13.16 -20.87
CA LEU A 274 0.63 12.77 -20.66
C LEU A 274 0.91 11.30 -21.03
N TRP A 275 -0.08 10.59 -21.57
CA TRP A 275 0.05 9.22 -22.05
C TRP A 275 0.86 9.18 -23.35
N ASN A 276 2.18 9.20 -23.24
CA ASN A 276 3.08 9.01 -24.38
C ASN A 276 3.23 7.51 -24.66
N TYR A 277 2.25 6.91 -25.32
CA TYR A 277 2.44 5.61 -25.94
C TYR A 277 3.31 5.80 -27.18
N ASP A 278 4.37 5.00 -27.28
CA ASP A 278 5.09 4.92 -28.54
C ASP A 278 4.15 4.28 -29.56
N ASN A 279 3.89 4.98 -30.66
CA ASN A 279 3.04 4.47 -31.73
C ASN A 279 3.72 3.31 -32.49
N LEU A 280 4.99 3.04 -32.20
CA LEU A 280 5.79 2.01 -32.84
C LEU A 280 6.02 0.85 -31.88
N GLU A 281 5.63 -0.34 -32.31
CA GLU A 281 6.02 -1.59 -31.67
C GLU A 281 7.56 -1.68 -31.60
N PRO A 282 8.15 -2.40 -30.63
CA PRO A 282 9.59 -2.55 -30.53
C PRO A 282 10.26 -3.06 -31.82
N THR A 283 9.53 -3.80 -32.65
CA THR A 283 9.95 -4.29 -33.97
C THR A 283 9.94 -3.21 -35.06
N GLU A 284 9.17 -2.14 -34.87
CA GLU A 284 9.04 -1.01 -35.80
C GLU A 284 10.04 0.11 -35.49
N LYS A 285 10.71 0.03 -34.33
CA LYS A 285 11.80 0.95 -33.98
C LYS A 285 13.04 0.63 -34.81
N LYS A 286 13.41 1.53 -35.72
CA LYS A 286 14.74 1.50 -36.33
C LYS A 286 15.78 1.66 -35.21
N LEU A 287 16.60 0.63 -35.00
CA LEU A 287 17.79 0.73 -34.17
C LEU A 287 18.68 1.84 -34.76
N ILE A 288 18.75 2.96 -34.07
CA ILE A 288 19.76 3.98 -34.35
C ILE A 288 21.05 3.44 -33.69
N LEU A 289 21.93 2.88 -34.52
CA LEU A 289 23.29 2.49 -34.16
C LEU A 289 24.16 3.73 -33.97
#